data_AF-A0A941ZD38-F1
#
_entry.id   AF-A0A941ZD38-F1
#
_cell.length_a   1.000
_cell.length_b   1.000
_cell.length_c   1.000
_cell.angle_alpha   90.00
_cell.angle_beta   90.00
_cell.angle_gamma   90.00
#
_symmetry.space_group_name_H-M   'P 1'
#
loop_
_entity.id
_entity.type
_entity.pdbx_description
1 polymer ?
#
loop_
_entity_poly.entity_id
_entity_poly.type
_entity_poly.pdbx_seq_one_letter_code
_entity_poly.pdbx_strand_id
1 'polypeptide(L)'
;AKVQDEGGHGMYLYAAAETLGVSRDDLVEALHSGKAKYSSIFNYPTLNWADIGVIGWLVDGAAIMNQIPLCRCSYGPYARAMIRICKEESFHQRQGYDLLLTMMQGTAAQREMVQDAVDRWWWPALMMFGPHDAESTHSGDSIKWGIKRISNDDLRQKFVDATVPQAKVLGVTLPDPQLKWNEARGHFDFGPIDWQEFWNVVGGHGQCNRDRLAERVRAWEDGAWVREAALAHAEKLRRRDRLAA
;
A
#
# COMPACT_ATOMS: atom_id res chain seq x y z
N ALA A 1 -3.26 3.03 16.33
CA ALA A 1 -1.85 3.34 16.01
C ALA A 1 -1.62 3.23 14.51
N LYS A 2 -1.55 2.05 13.90
CA LYS A 2 -1.31 1.88 12.45
C LYS A 2 -2.06 2.84 11.53
N VAL A 3 -3.40 2.84 11.57
CA VAL A 3 -4.24 3.70 10.69
C VAL A 3 -4.03 5.20 10.94
N GLN A 4 -3.65 5.59 12.17
CA GLN A 4 -3.30 6.97 12.46
C GLN A 4 -1.99 7.36 11.76
N ASP A 5 -1.00 6.46 11.78
CA ASP A 5 0.29 6.69 11.11
C ASP A 5 0.11 6.72 9.59
N GLU A 6 -0.76 5.87 9.01
CA GLU A 6 -1.12 5.93 7.58
C GLU A 6 -1.67 7.32 7.19
N GLY A 7 -2.49 7.93 8.05
CA GLY A 7 -2.95 9.31 7.88
C GLY A 7 -1.80 10.32 7.87
N GLY A 8 -0.80 10.14 8.74
CA GLY A 8 0.42 10.96 8.76
C GLY A 8 1.33 10.72 7.55
N HIS A 9 1.46 9.49 7.09
CA HIS A 9 2.24 9.12 5.91
C HIS A 9 1.69 9.77 4.65
N GLY A 10 0.37 9.77 4.50
CA GLY A 10 -0.31 10.51 3.43
C GLY A 10 0.06 11.99 3.44
N MET A 11 0.13 12.63 4.60
CA MET A 11 0.54 14.03 4.73
C MET A 11 2.00 14.25 4.32
N TYR A 12 2.92 13.35 4.67
CA TYR A 12 4.31 13.42 4.21
C TYR A 12 4.43 13.30 2.68
N LEU A 13 3.64 12.42 2.08
CA LEU A 13 3.63 12.22 0.63
C LEU A 13 3.03 13.40 -0.12
N TYR A 14 1.93 13.98 0.36
CA TYR A 14 1.39 15.22 -0.20
C TYR A 14 2.41 16.36 -0.10
N ALA A 15 3.05 16.55 1.06
CA ALA A 15 4.07 17.59 1.22
C ALA A 15 5.28 17.39 0.29
N ALA A 16 5.70 16.14 0.05
CA ALA A 16 6.77 15.83 -0.90
C ALA A 16 6.35 16.04 -2.37
N ALA A 17 5.07 15.86 -2.70
CA ALA A 17 4.55 16.15 -4.04
C ALA A 17 4.41 17.66 -4.26
N GLU A 18 4.01 18.42 -3.25
CA GLU A 18 3.86 19.89 -3.34
C GLU A 18 5.18 20.60 -3.68
N THR A 19 6.33 20.00 -3.35
CA THR A 19 7.64 20.53 -3.78
C THR A 19 7.93 20.38 -5.29
N LEU A 20 7.06 19.69 -6.03
CA LEU A 20 7.07 19.61 -7.50
C LEU A 20 6.10 20.59 -8.16
N GLY A 21 5.38 21.42 -7.38
CA GLY A 21 4.51 22.49 -7.89
C GLY A 21 3.06 22.09 -8.17
N VAL A 22 2.62 20.90 -7.74
CA VAL A 22 1.20 20.50 -7.71
C VAL A 22 0.62 20.77 -6.33
N SER A 23 -0.66 21.12 -6.19
CA SER A 23 -1.28 21.24 -4.86
C SER A 23 -1.83 19.92 -4.36
N ARG A 24 -1.95 19.77 -3.03
CA ARG A 24 -2.69 18.64 -2.45
C ARG A 24 -4.13 18.57 -2.98
N ASP A 25 -4.81 19.71 -3.15
CA ASP A 25 -6.19 19.73 -3.61
C ASP A 25 -6.31 19.18 -5.05
N ASP A 26 -5.38 19.53 -5.94
CA ASP A 26 -5.32 18.97 -7.30
C ASP A 26 -5.15 17.44 -7.29
N LEU A 27 -4.32 16.93 -6.37
CA LEU A 27 -4.09 15.48 -6.25
C LEU A 27 -5.30 14.76 -5.66
N VAL A 28 -6.00 15.37 -4.71
CA VAL A 28 -7.24 14.84 -4.15
C VAL A 28 -8.35 14.84 -5.21
N GLU A 29 -8.46 15.90 -5.99
CA GLU A 29 -9.41 15.97 -7.12
C GLU A 29 -9.07 14.92 -8.19
N ALA A 30 -7.79 14.76 -8.54
CA ALA A 30 -7.36 13.73 -9.48
C ALA A 30 -7.71 12.31 -8.97
N LEU A 31 -7.60 12.06 -7.67
CA LEU A 31 -8.06 10.81 -7.06
C LEU A 31 -9.58 10.67 -7.16
N HIS A 32 -10.34 11.68 -6.72
CA HIS A 32 -11.81 11.66 -6.68
C HIS A 32 -12.46 11.51 -8.06
N SER A 33 -11.84 12.09 -9.08
CA SER A 33 -12.26 11.96 -10.49
C SER A 33 -11.81 10.64 -11.15
N GLY A 34 -11.00 9.83 -10.47
CA GLY A 34 -10.41 8.59 -11.02
C GLY A 34 -9.27 8.82 -12.02
N LYS A 35 -8.81 10.06 -12.21
CA LYS A 35 -7.67 10.40 -13.08
C LYS A 35 -6.34 9.89 -12.51
N ALA A 36 -6.19 9.93 -11.18
CA ALA A 36 -5.06 9.36 -10.46
C ALA A 36 -5.44 8.03 -9.80
N LYS A 37 -4.49 7.10 -9.79
CA LYS A 37 -4.66 5.77 -9.20
C LYS A 37 -4.20 5.74 -7.74
N TYR A 38 -4.68 4.75 -7.00
CA TYR A 38 -4.14 4.31 -5.73
C TYR A 38 -3.77 2.82 -5.83
N SER A 39 -3.08 2.27 -4.82
CA SER A 39 -2.61 0.88 -4.86
C SER A 39 -3.75 -0.11 -5.08
N SER A 40 -3.55 -1.08 -5.98
CA SER A 40 -4.55 -2.10 -6.33
C SER A 40 -5.06 -2.86 -5.11
N ILE A 41 -4.19 -3.09 -4.13
CA ILE A 41 -4.45 -3.90 -2.94
C ILE A 41 -5.62 -3.41 -2.07
N PHE A 42 -5.91 -2.10 -2.08
CA PHE A 42 -7.00 -1.54 -1.27
C PHE A 42 -8.40 -1.80 -1.85
N ASN A 43 -8.48 -2.44 -3.02
CA ASN A 43 -9.73 -2.83 -3.67
C ASN A 43 -10.22 -4.23 -3.29
N TYR A 44 -9.53 -4.90 -2.36
CA TYR A 44 -9.94 -6.19 -1.81
C TYR A 44 -10.66 -5.97 -0.46
N PRO A 45 -11.72 -6.76 -0.17
CA PRO A 45 -12.50 -6.60 1.05
C PRO A 45 -11.85 -7.29 2.24
N THR A 46 -11.95 -6.66 3.41
CA THR A 46 -11.61 -7.27 4.70
C THR A 46 -12.83 -7.99 5.26
N LEU A 47 -12.89 -9.32 5.13
CA LEU A 47 -14.09 -10.11 5.43
C LEU A 47 -14.14 -10.63 6.86
N ASN A 48 -12.99 -10.79 7.50
CA ASN A 48 -12.87 -11.23 8.88
C ASN A 48 -11.67 -10.58 9.58
N TRP A 49 -11.42 -10.95 10.84
CA TRP A 49 -10.35 -10.35 11.63
C TRP A 49 -8.94 -10.74 11.17
N ALA A 50 -8.76 -11.95 10.63
CA ALA A 50 -7.46 -12.38 10.13
C ALA A 50 -7.01 -11.57 8.91
N ASP A 51 -7.93 -11.05 8.10
CA ASP A 51 -7.62 -10.10 7.03
C ASP A 51 -6.77 -8.91 7.54
N ILE A 52 -7.07 -8.40 8.74
CA ILE A 52 -6.35 -7.26 9.32
C ILE A 52 -4.90 -7.65 9.64
N GLY A 53 -4.70 -8.86 10.18
CA GLY A 53 -3.36 -9.40 10.43
C GLY A 53 -2.60 -9.67 9.13
N VAL A 54 -3.27 -10.23 8.11
CA VAL A 54 -2.67 -10.52 6.80
C VAL A 54 -2.32 -9.25 6.03
N ILE A 55 -3.14 -8.20 6.12
CA ILE A 55 -2.77 -6.87 5.61
C ILE A 55 -1.52 -6.36 6.33
N GLY A 56 -1.53 -6.39 7.67
CA GLY A 56 -0.36 -5.98 8.45
C GLY A 56 0.89 -6.82 8.13
N TRP A 57 0.77 -8.09 7.77
CA TRP A 57 1.93 -8.93 7.47
C TRP A 57 2.36 -8.89 6.00
N LEU A 58 1.48 -9.33 5.08
CA LEU A 58 1.77 -9.49 3.66
C LEU A 58 1.74 -8.15 2.93
N VAL A 59 0.68 -7.37 3.12
CA VAL A 59 0.47 -6.11 2.36
C VAL A 59 1.48 -5.05 2.78
N ASP A 60 1.65 -4.82 4.08
CA ASP A 60 2.70 -3.91 4.56
C ASP A 60 4.09 -4.47 4.26
N GLY A 61 4.29 -5.80 4.33
CA GLY A 61 5.56 -6.43 3.94
C GLY A 61 5.94 -6.15 2.50
N ALA A 62 4.96 -6.22 1.58
CA ALA A 62 5.14 -5.86 0.18
C ALA A 62 5.39 -4.36 0.00
N ALA A 63 4.66 -3.52 0.73
CA ALA A 63 4.85 -2.07 0.74
C ALA A 63 6.27 -1.70 1.18
N ILE A 64 6.76 -2.25 2.30
CA ILE A 64 8.11 -2.01 2.84
C ILE A 64 9.18 -2.46 1.85
N MET A 65 9.01 -3.65 1.23
CA MET A 65 9.91 -4.13 0.18
C MET A 65 10.02 -3.14 -0.98
N ASN A 66 8.91 -2.51 -1.37
CA ASN A 66 8.89 -1.49 -2.41
C ASN A 66 9.43 -0.13 -1.95
N GLN A 67 9.16 0.27 -0.70
CA GLN A 67 9.52 1.59 -0.16
C GLN A 67 10.99 1.71 0.27
N ILE A 68 11.61 0.65 0.82
CA ILE A 68 13.02 0.70 1.27
C ILE A 68 13.97 1.13 0.13
N PRO A 69 13.87 0.59 -1.10
CA PRO A 69 14.68 1.08 -2.22
C PRO A 69 14.43 2.55 -2.56
N LEU A 70 13.22 3.05 -2.36
CA LEU A 70 12.85 4.45 -2.62
C LEU A 70 13.46 5.42 -1.60
N CYS A 71 13.95 4.96 -0.46
CA CYS A 71 14.81 5.76 0.43
C CYS A 71 16.10 6.25 -0.26
N ARG A 72 16.45 5.67 -1.42
CA ARG A 72 17.57 6.08 -2.28
C ARG A 72 17.11 6.59 -3.65
N CYS A 73 15.86 7.01 -3.80
CA CYS A 73 15.40 7.65 -5.03
C CYS A 73 16.14 8.98 -5.25
N SER A 74 16.30 9.38 -6.52
CA SER A 74 17.02 10.58 -6.91
C SER A 74 16.37 11.88 -6.43
N TYR A 75 15.06 11.89 -6.17
CA TYR A 75 14.36 13.07 -5.67
C TYR A 75 14.39 13.17 -4.14
N GLY A 76 15.16 14.11 -3.63
CA GLY A 76 15.45 14.25 -2.20
C GLY A 76 14.22 14.33 -1.27
N PRO A 77 13.18 15.16 -1.56
CA PRO A 77 11.97 15.21 -0.75
C PRO A 77 11.28 13.85 -0.61
N TYR A 78 11.16 13.10 -1.71
CA TYR A 78 10.53 11.78 -1.71
C TYR A 78 11.37 10.75 -0.94
N ALA A 79 12.68 10.71 -1.16
CA ALA A 79 13.59 9.82 -0.43
C ALA A 79 13.51 10.04 1.10
N ARG A 80 13.46 11.29 1.56
CA ARG A 80 13.36 11.61 2.99
C ARG A 80 12.01 11.24 3.59
N ALA A 81 10.92 11.38 2.83
CA ALA A 81 9.60 10.91 3.25
C ALA A 81 9.61 9.38 3.43
N MET A 82 10.15 8.64 2.46
CA MET A 82 10.31 7.18 2.52
C MET A 82 11.12 6.73 3.75
N ILE A 83 12.19 7.43 4.12
CA ILE A 83 12.97 7.09 5.33
C ILE A 83 12.12 7.15 6.60
N ARG A 84 11.22 8.15 6.72
CA ARG A 84 10.34 8.27 7.89
C ARG A 84 9.26 7.19 7.86
N ILE A 85 8.59 7.03 6.72
CA ILE A 85 7.52 6.05 6.51
C ILE A 85 8.04 4.63 6.81
N CYS A 86 9.17 4.20 6.22
CA CYS A 86 9.73 2.87 6.46
C CYS A 86 10.04 2.59 7.94
N LYS A 87 10.50 3.60 8.69
CA LYS A 87 10.79 3.46 10.13
C LYS A 87 9.54 3.19 10.94
N GLU A 88 8.42 3.78 10.56
CA GLU A 88 7.13 3.63 11.25
C GLU A 88 6.40 2.35 10.78
N GLU A 89 6.36 2.08 9.46
CA GLU A 89 5.66 0.92 8.90
C GLU A 89 6.26 -0.41 9.34
N SER A 90 7.59 -0.53 9.46
CA SER A 90 8.23 -1.79 9.87
C SER A 90 7.79 -2.28 11.27
N PHE A 91 7.42 -1.35 12.17
CA PHE A 91 6.86 -1.69 13.46
C PHE A 91 5.45 -2.28 13.31
N HIS A 92 4.56 -1.62 12.56
CA HIS A 92 3.20 -2.10 12.34
C HIS A 92 3.17 -3.43 11.59
N GLN A 93 4.10 -3.63 10.66
CA GLN A 93 4.23 -4.88 9.93
C GLN A 93 4.50 -6.07 10.86
N ARG A 94 5.40 -5.88 11.83
CA ARG A 94 5.66 -6.88 12.87
C ARG A 94 4.42 -7.16 13.71
N GLN A 95 3.69 -6.12 14.11
CA GLN A 95 2.47 -6.31 14.91
C GLN A 95 1.38 -7.10 14.14
N GLY A 96 1.28 -6.91 12.83
CA GLY A 96 0.40 -7.70 11.97
C GLY A 96 0.77 -9.19 11.97
N TYR A 97 2.07 -9.49 11.86
CA TYR A 97 2.57 -10.87 11.95
C TYR A 97 2.30 -11.49 13.34
N ASP A 98 2.56 -10.77 14.43
CA ASP A 98 2.36 -11.26 15.79
C ASP A 98 0.88 -11.54 16.11
N LEU A 99 -0.03 -10.75 15.53
CA LEU A 99 -1.48 -11.01 15.60
C LEU A 99 -1.80 -12.37 15.00
N LEU A 100 -1.31 -12.65 13.78
CA LEU A 100 -1.55 -13.94 13.12
C LEU A 100 -0.90 -15.09 13.90
N LEU A 101 0.30 -14.90 14.43
CA LEU A 101 0.98 -15.91 15.24
C LEU A 101 0.14 -16.28 16.48
N THR A 102 -0.45 -15.28 17.13
CA THR A 102 -1.36 -15.48 18.26
C THR A 102 -2.60 -16.27 17.85
N MET A 103 -3.20 -15.96 16.69
CA MET A 103 -4.36 -16.70 16.17
C MET A 103 -4.01 -18.15 15.80
N MET A 104 -2.83 -18.38 15.22
CA MET A 104 -2.37 -19.71 14.84
C MET A 104 -2.10 -20.63 16.03
N GLN A 105 -1.78 -20.06 17.20
CA GLN A 105 -1.67 -20.77 18.48
C GLN A 105 -3.03 -21.01 19.17
N GLY A 106 -4.12 -20.51 18.59
CA GLY A 106 -5.46 -20.56 19.16
C GLY A 106 -6.28 -21.79 18.77
N THR A 107 -7.56 -21.57 18.53
CA THR A 107 -8.55 -22.60 18.16
C THR A 107 -8.43 -23.04 16.69
N ALA A 108 -9.09 -24.15 16.33
CA ALA A 108 -9.18 -24.58 14.93
C ALA A 108 -9.83 -23.51 14.04
N ALA A 109 -10.91 -22.89 14.49
CA ALA A 109 -11.59 -21.81 13.78
C ALA A 109 -10.68 -20.59 13.54
N GLN A 110 -9.78 -20.26 14.48
CA GLN A 110 -8.82 -19.18 14.28
C GLN A 110 -7.76 -19.54 13.24
N ARG A 111 -7.25 -20.78 13.24
CA ARG A 111 -6.31 -21.26 12.22
C ARG A 111 -6.92 -21.27 10.83
N GLU A 112 -8.14 -21.77 10.70
CA GLU A 112 -8.89 -21.78 9.43
C GLU A 112 -9.15 -20.35 8.93
N MET A 113 -9.50 -19.43 9.82
CA MET A 113 -9.70 -18.01 9.47
C MET A 113 -8.41 -17.36 8.96
N VAL A 114 -7.25 -17.67 9.55
CA VAL A 114 -5.96 -17.19 9.08
C VAL A 114 -5.63 -17.77 7.70
N GLN A 115 -5.83 -19.07 7.50
CA GLN A 115 -5.57 -19.70 6.20
C GLN A 115 -6.45 -19.10 5.10
N ASP A 116 -7.75 -18.93 5.35
CA ASP A 116 -8.67 -18.28 4.40
C ASP A 116 -8.23 -16.86 4.04
N ALA A 117 -7.76 -16.07 5.01
CA ALA A 117 -7.23 -14.73 4.74
C ALA A 117 -5.95 -14.80 3.89
N VAL A 118 -5.01 -15.70 4.21
CA VAL A 118 -3.78 -15.87 3.40
C VAL A 118 -4.11 -16.28 1.97
N ASP A 119 -5.08 -17.19 1.79
CA ASP A 119 -5.51 -17.68 0.48
C ASP A 119 -6.05 -16.54 -0.40
N ARG A 120 -6.80 -15.61 0.20
CA ARG A 120 -7.39 -14.47 -0.52
C ARG A 120 -6.40 -13.34 -0.79
N TRP A 121 -5.42 -13.11 0.09
CA TRP A 121 -4.54 -11.93 0.03
C TRP A 121 -3.16 -12.17 -0.58
N TRP A 122 -2.73 -13.43 -0.74
CA TRP A 122 -1.40 -13.76 -1.30
C TRP A 122 -1.15 -13.15 -2.69
N TRP A 123 -2.00 -13.48 -3.67
CA TRP A 123 -1.84 -13.00 -5.04
C TRP A 123 -2.01 -11.47 -5.16
N PRO A 124 -3.00 -10.85 -4.50
CA PRO A 124 -3.09 -9.39 -4.44
C PRO A 124 -1.82 -8.72 -3.88
N ALA A 125 -1.18 -9.29 -2.87
CA ALA A 125 0.07 -8.74 -2.33
C ALA A 125 1.21 -8.80 -3.37
N LEU A 126 1.31 -9.88 -4.15
CA LEU A 126 2.29 -9.98 -5.25
C LEU A 126 2.03 -8.99 -6.40
N MET A 127 0.76 -8.65 -6.64
CA MET A 127 0.36 -7.66 -7.65
C MET A 127 0.76 -6.22 -7.26
N MET A 128 1.04 -5.94 -5.99
CA MET A 128 1.46 -4.60 -5.53
C MET A 128 2.77 -4.13 -6.15
N PHE A 129 3.63 -5.07 -6.56
CA PHE A 129 4.89 -4.75 -7.23
C PHE A 129 4.67 -4.27 -8.68
N GLY A 130 3.43 -4.29 -9.18
CA GLY A 130 3.09 -3.85 -10.54
C GLY A 130 3.26 -4.95 -11.59
N PRO A 131 3.08 -4.62 -12.88
CA PRO A 131 3.19 -5.59 -13.98
C PRO A 131 4.63 -6.10 -14.15
N HIS A 132 4.79 -7.15 -14.95
CA HIS A 132 6.10 -7.61 -15.39
C HIS A 132 6.94 -6.47 -15.98
N ASP A 133 8.27 -6.58 -15.85
CA ASP A 133 9.19 -5.54 -16.33
C ASP A 133 9.02 -5.29 -17.84
N ALA A 134 8.71 -6.34 -18.62
CA ALA A 134 8.44 -6.26 -20.05
C ALA A 134 7.18 -5.45 -20.42
N GLU A 135 6.24 -5.30 -19.49
CA GLU A 135 4.95 -4.59 -19.68
C GLU A 135 4.92 -3.25 -18.92
N SER A 136 6.00 -2.89 -18.24
CA SER A 136 6.07 -1.69 -17.42
C SER A 136 6.46 -0.45 -18.23
N THR A 137 5.45 0.30 -18.67
CA THR A 137 5.60 1.51 -19.52
C THR A 137 6.51 2.59 -18.93
N HIS A 138 6.67 2.66 -17.61
CA HIS A 138 7.43 3.71 -16.92
C HIS A 138 8.79 3.25 -16.38
N SER A 139 9.10 1.94 -16.44
CA SER A 139 10.31 1.40 -15.78
C SER A 139 11.60 1.93 -16.39
N GLY A 140 11.66 2.09 -17.72
CA GLY A 140 12.87 2.57 -18.42
C GLY A 140 13.33 3.94 -17.92
N ASP A 141 12.45 4.95 -18.00
CA ASP A 141 12.75 6.31 -17.54
C ASP A 141 12.93 6.37 -16.02
N SER A 142 12.11 5.65 -15.25
CA SER A 142 12.20 5.66 -13.78
C SER A 142 13.53 5.10 -13.28
N ILE A 143 14.08 4.07 -13.93
CA ILE A 143 15.41 3.53 -13.60
C ILE A 143 16.49 4.50 -14.05
N LYS A 144 16.40 5.03 -15.29
CA LYS A 144 17.36 5.99 -15.84
C LYS A 144 17.51 7.24 -14.98
N TRP A 145 16.40 7.76 -14.46
CA TRP A 145 16.40 8.93 -13.58
C TRP A 145 16.66 8.58 -12.12
N GLY A 146 16.84 7.31 -11.77
CA GLY A 146 17.12 6.87 -10.41
C GLY A 146 15.92 7.02 -9.45
N ILE A 147 14.70 7.15 -9.98
CA ILE A 147 13.45 7.15 -9.21
C ILE A 147 13.18 5.72 -8.71
N LYS A 148 13.21 4.75 -9.63
CA LYS A 148 13.10 3.32 -9.35
C LYS A 148 14.49 2.71 -9.29
N ARG A 149 14.78 1.93 -8.23
CA ARG A 149 16.13 1.39 -7.97
C ARG A 149 16.25 -0.12 -8.24
N ILE A 150 15.13 -0.84 -8.17
CA ILE A 150 15.03 -2.29 -8.35
C ILE A 150 13.78 -2.52 -9.21
N SER A 151 13.82 -3.51 -10.10
CA SER A 151 12.73 -3.83 -11.01
C SER A 151 11.48 -4.36 -10.29
N ASN A 152 10.33 -4.44 -10.99
CA ASN A 152 9.10 -4.95 -10.38
C ASN A 152 9.26 -6.43 -10.07
N ASP A 153 9.77 -7.20 -11.04
CA ASP A 153 9.95 -8.65 -10.91
C ASP A 153 11.02 -8.99 -9.85
N ASP A 154 12.11 -8.22 -9.78
CA ASP A 154 13.15 -8.40 -8.76
C ASP A 154 12.64 -8.14 -7.33
N LEU A 155 11.81 -7.11 -7.15
CA LEU A 155 11.20 -6.83 -5.83
C LEU A 155 10.19 -7.92 -5.45
N ARG A 156 9.37 -8.35 -6.40
CA ARG A 156 8.41 -9.44 -6.18
C ARG A 156 9.12 -10.73 -5.80
N GLN A 157 10.19 -11.10 -6.51
CA GLN A 157 10.98 -12.29 -6.21
C GLN A 157 11.56 -12.23 -4.79
N LYS A 158 12.19 -11.10 -4.42
CA LYS A 158 12.71 -10.90 -3.06
C LYS A 158 11.65 -10.99 -1.98
N PHE A 159 10.45 -10.49 -2.27
CA PHE A 159 9.31 -10.59 -1.36
C PHE A 159 8.88 -12.04 -1.18
N VAL A 160 8.76 -12.82 -2.26
CA VAL A 160 8.44 -14.25 -2.17
C VAL A 160 9.51 -14.96 -1.34
N ASP A 161 10.79 -14.80 -1.65
CA ASP A 161 11.88 -15.47 -0.93
C ASP A 161 11.92 -15.13 0.56
N ALA A 162 11.59 -13.89 0.93
CA ALA A 162 11.51 -13.46 2.32
C ALA A 162 10.26 -13.98 3.04
N THR A 163 9.15 -14.15 2.32
CA THR A 163 7.83 -14.42 2.91
C THR A 163 7.55 -15.92 3.08
N VAL A 164 8.04 -16.78 2.18
CA VAL A 164 7.83 -18.23 2.31
C VAL A 164 8.36 -18.80 3.64
N PRO A 165 9.57 -18.43 4.11
CA PRO A 165 10.03 -18.85 5.43
C PRO A 165 9.13 -18.34 6.58
N GLN A 166 8.57 -17.14 6.46
CA GLN A 166 7.65 -16.57 7.45
C GLN A 166 6.34 -17.37 7.49
N ALA A 167 5.76 -17.71 6.33
CA ALA A 167 4.58 -18.56 6.24
C ALA A 167 4.80 -19.93 6.90
N LYS A 168 5.98 -20.52 6.70
CA LYS A 168 6.38 -21.78 7.35
C LYS A 168 6.42 -21.67 8.88
N VAL A 169 6.95 -20.57 9.41
CA VAL A 169 6.98 -20.32 10.87
C VAL A 169 5.56 -20.10 11.41
N LEU A 170 4.74 -19.37 10.67
CA LEU A 170 3.35 -19.10 11.03
C LEU A 170 2.47 -20.37 11.00
N GLY A 171 2.87 -21.37 10.21
CA GLY A 171 2.15 -22.64 10.06
C GLY A 171 1.01 -22.58 9.04
N VAL A 172 1.13 -21.69 8.04
CA VAL A 172 0.15 -21.53 6.95
C VAL A 172 0.72 -22.01 5.62
N THR A 173 -0.15 -22.37 4.69
CA THR A 173 0.22 -22.58 3.29
C THR A 173 -0.01 -21.32 2.47
N LEU A 174 0.74 -21.17 1.38
CA LEU A 174 0.50 -20.13 0.39
C LEU A 174 -0.24 -20.78 -0.80
N PRO A 175 -1.28 -20.12 -1.37
CA PRO A 175 -2.17 -20.69 -2.39
C PRO A 175 -1.52 -20.72 -3.78
N ASP A 176 -0.36 -21.37 -3.89
CA ASP A 176 0.41 -21.51 -5.12
C ASP A 176 0.98 -22.93 -5.25
N PRO A 177 0.33 -23.81 -6.03
CA PRO A 177 0.80 -25.18 -6.25
C PRO A 177 2.17 -25.26 -6.96
N GLN A 178 2.62 -24.18 -7.61
CA GLN A 178 3.91 -24.13 -8.30
C GLN A 178 5.02 -23.58 -7.42
N LEU A 179 4.69 -23.13 -6.20
CA LEU A 179 5.65 -22.58 -5.25
C LEU A 179 6.64 -23.65 -4.80
N LYS A 180 7.91 -23.52 -5.20
CA LYS A 180 8.96 -24.48 -4.83
C LYS A 180 10.33 -23.81 -4.77
N TRP A 181 11.17 -24.27 -3.84
CA TRP A 181 12.56 -23.85 -3.80
C TRP A 181 13.31 -24.38 -5.02
N ASN A 182 14.02 -23.48 -5.72
CA ASN A 182 14.87 -23.82 -6.85
C ASN A 182 16.35 -23.63 -6.46
N GLU A 183 17.04 -24.73 -6.16
CA GLU A 183 18.44 -24.71 -5.74
C GLU A 183 19.37 -24.09 -6.79
N ALA A 184 19.10 -24.30 -8.08
CA ALA A 184 19.94 -23.79 -9.15
C ALA A 184 19.85 -22.26 -9.29
N ARG A 185 18.67 -21.69 -8.99
CA ARG A 185 18.45 -20.23 -9.00
C ARG A 185 18.77 -19.57 -7.66
N GLY A 186 18.70 -20.31 -6.55
CA GLY A 186 18.76 -19.74 -5.20
C GLY A 186 17.52 -18.91 -4.85
N HIS A 187 16.37 -19.26 -5.44
CA HIS A 187 15.11 -18.52 -5.33
C HIS A 187 13.93 -19.49 -5.29
N PHE A 188 12.77 -19.05 -4.77
CA PHE A 188 11.52 -19.77 -4.98
C PHE A 188 10.97 -19.51 -6.40
N ASP A 189 10.69 -20.57 -7.15
CA ASP A 189 9.79 -20.49 -8.30
C ASP A 189 8.36 -20.33 -7.77
N PHE A 190 7.53 -19.52 -8.41
CA PHE A 190 6.12 -19.30 -8.09
C PHE A 190 5.27 -19.25 -9.36
N GLY A 191 3.98 -19.55 -9.23
CA GLY A 191 3.03 -19.64 -10.34
C GLY A 191 2.74 -18.30 -11.03
N PRO A 192 2.07 -18.34 -12.20
CA PRO A 192 1.70 -17.13 -12.92
C PRO A 192 0.67 -16.31 -12.15
N ILE A 193 0.85 -14.99 -12.15
CA ILE A 193 -0.14 -14.04 -11.64
C ILE A 193 -1.30 -13.93 -12.63
N ASP A 194 -2.52 -13.81 -12.12
CA ASP A 194 -3.68 -13.43 -12.93
C ASP A 194 -3.58 -11.94 -13.34
N TRP A 195 -2.92 -11.68 -14.46
CA TRP A 195 -2.78 -10.33 -14.99
C TRP A 195 -4.09 -9.74 -15.51
N GLN A 196 -5.08 -10.57 -15.86
CA GLN A 196 -6.40 -10.09 -16.24
C GLN A 196 -7.13 -9.50 -15.02
N GLU A 197 -7.05 -10.18 -13.88
CA GLU A 197 -7.53 -9.65 -12.60
C GLU A 197 -6.82 -8.33 -12.26
N PHE A 198 -5.48 -8.31 -12.32
CA PHE A 198 -4.69 -7.11 -12.04
C PHE A 198 -5.16 -5.90 -12.85
N TRP A 199 -5.29 -6.05 -14.17
CA TRP A 199 -5.71 -4.95 -15.04
C TRP A 199 -7.18 -4.57 -14.85
N ASN A 200 -8.06 -5.51 -14.52
CA ASN A 200 -9.44 -5.21 -14.14
C ASN A 200 -9.49 -4.32 -12.88
N VAL A 201 -8.72 -4.69 -11.83
CA VAL A 201 -8.65 -3.91 -10.58
C VAL A 201 -8.06 -2.52 -10.82
N VAL A 202 -6.96 -2.43 -11.58
CA VAL A 202 -6.33 -1.15 -11.95
C VAL A 202 -7.26 -0.28 -12.80
N GLY A 203 -8.12 -0.91 -13.62
CA GLY A 203 -9.13 -0.25 -14.44
C GLY A 203 -10.39 0.20 -13.70
N GLY A 204 -10.50 -0.04 -12.39
CA GLY A 204 -11.67 0.35 -11.60
C GLY A 204 -12.77 -0.70 -11.49
N HIS A 205 -12.50 -1.95 -11.91
CA HIS A 205 -13.47 -3.05 -11.97
C HIS A 205 -13.18 -4.17 -10.95
N GLY A 206 -12.38 -3.89 -9.91
CA GLY A 206 -12.18 -4.79 -8.78
C GLY A 206 -13.30 -4.71 -7.75
N GLN A 207 -13.21 -5.57 -6.73
CA GLN A 207 -14.31 -5.86 -5.79
C GLN A 207 -14.80 -4.61 -5.04
N CYS A 208 -13.87 -3.74 -4.60
CA CYS A 208 -14.21 -2.56 -3.81
C CYS A 208 -13.93 -1.21 -4.49
N ASN A 209 -13.47 -1.16 -5.75
CA ASN A 209 -13.05 0.10 -6.39
C ASN A 209 -14.09 1.22 -6.28
N ARG A 210 -15.33 0.91 -6.70
CA ARG A 210 -16.44 1.87 -6.66
C ARG A 210 -16.71 2.34 -5.23
N ASP A 211 -16.78 1.40 -4.30
CA ASP A 211 -17.18 1.70 -2.92
C ASP A 211 -16.07 2.48 -2.18
N ARG A 212 -14.79 2.18 -2.44
CA ARG A 212 -13.64 2.96 -1.92
C ARG A 212 -13.69 4.40 -2.40
N LEU A 213 -13.88 4.62 -3.70
CA LEU A 213 -13.91 5.97 -4.24
C LEU A 213 -15.15 6.75 -3.77
N ALA A 214 -16.32 6.11 -3.79
CA ALA A 214 -17.56 6.71 -3.32
C ALA A 214 -17.47 7.14 -1.84
N GLU A 215 -16.84 6.33 -0.98
CA GLU A 215 -16.61 6.69 0.42
C GLU A 215 -15.75 7.94 0.56
N ARG A 216 -14.66 8.03 -0.22
CA ARG A 216 -13.75 9.19 -0.19
C ARG A 216 -14.41 10.46 -0.69
N VAL A 217 -15.17 10.37 -1.78
CA VAL A 217 -15.93 11.49 -2.34
C VAL A 217 -17.00 11.94 -1.36
N ARG A 218 -17.78 11.01 -0.79
CA ARG A 218 -18.80 11.34 0.20
C ARG A 218 -18.20 12.04 1.41
N ALA A 219 -17.12 11.51 1.99
CA ALA A 219 -16.43 12.17 3.11
C ALA A 219 -15.93 13.58 2.77
N TRP A 220 -15.53 13.81 1.51
CA TRP A 220 -15.15 15.13 1.03
C TRP A 220 -16.35 16.07 0.90
N GLU A 221 -17.42 15.64 0.24
CA GLU A 221 -18.64 16.44 0.02
C GLU A 221 -19.35 16.76 1.34
N ASP A 222 -19.61 15.75 2.16
CA ASP A 222 -20.25 15.91 3.48
C ASP A 222 -19.40 16.77 4.43
N GLY A 223 -18.07 16.76 4.24
CA GLY A 223 -17.13 17.56 5.01
C GLY A 223 -16.96 19.01 4.52
N ALA A 224 -17.64 19.42 3.43
CA ALA A 224 -17.45 20.75 2.83
C ALA A 224 -17.74 21.88 3.82
N TRP A 225 -18.85 21.80 4.56
CA TRP A 225 -19.24 22.81 5.53
C TRP A 225 -18.19 23.00 6.64
N VAL A 226 -17.50 21.93 7.05
CA VAL A 226 -16.43 22.01 8.06
C VAL A 226 -15.24 22.78 7.51
N ARG A 227 -14.83 22.48 6.27
CA ARG A 227 -13.71 23.18 5.61
C ARG A 227 -14.03 24.66 5.39
N GLU A 228 -15.25 24.97 4.92
CA GLU A 228 -15.73 26.34 4.74
C GLU A 228 -15.80 27.10 6.07
N ALA A 229 -16.31 26.46 7.12
CA ALA A 229 -16.36 27.07 8.46
C ALA A 229 -14.96 27.39 8.99
N ALA A 230 -13.99 26.49 8.80
CA ALA A 230 -12.60 26.72 9.22
C ALA A 230 -11.97 27.91 8.48
N LEU A 231 -12.17 28.01 7.16
CA LEU A 231 -11.70 29.14 6.35
C LEU A 231 -12.33 30.46 6.78
N ALA A 232 -13.66 30.48 6.97
CA ALA A 232 -14.38 31.67 7.41
C ALA A 232 -13.94 32.12 8.82
N HIS A 233 -13.68 31.18 9.73
CA HIS A 233 -13.16 31.49 11.06
C HIS A 233 -11.75 32.10 10.99
N ALA A 234 -10.85 31.50 10.21
CA ALA A 234 -9.49 32.01 10.02
C ALA A 234 -9.49 33.43 9.43
N GLU A 235 -10.38 33.73 8.48
CA GLU A 235 -10.47 35.08 7.91
C GLU A 235 -10.93 36.13 8.93
N LYS A 236 -11.87 35.78 9.82
CA LYS A 236 -12.30 36.67 10.92
C LYS A 236 -11.13 37.01 11.83
N LEU A 237 -10.30 36.03 12.17
CA LEU A 237 -9.09 36.25 12.98
C LEU A 237 -8.11 37.18 12.26
N ARG A 238 -7.78 36.89 10.99
CA ARG A 238 -6.88 37.74 10.18
C ARG A 238 -7.37 39.17 10.03
N ARG A 239 -8.69 39.40 9.95
CA ARG A 239 -9.25 40.75 9.88
C ARG A 239 -9.12 41.49 11.20
N ARG A 240 -9.37 40.80 12.32
CA ARG A 240 -9.23 41.40 13.66
C ARG A 240 -7.78 41.79 13.93
N ASP A 241 -6.83 40.93 13.58
CA ASP A 241 -5.40 41.21 13.79
C ASP A 241 -4.93 42.39 12.92
N ARG A 242 -5.42 42.50 11.68
CA ARG A 242 -5.16 43.64 10.79
C ARG A 242 -5.75 44.97 11.29
N LEU A 243 -6.88 44.94 12.00
CA LEU A 243 -7.48 46.14 12.59
C LEU A 243 -6.81 46.56 13.91
N ALA A 244 -6.12 45.63 14.58
CA ALA A 244 -5.42 45.87 15.84
C ALA A 244 -3.99 46.40 15.63
N ALA A 245 -3.40 46.17 14.46
CA ALA A 245 -2.09 46.68 14.03
C ALA A 245 -2.19 48.08 13.43
#